data_AF-A0A2N2V969-F1
#
_entry.id   AF-A0A2N2V969-F1
#
_cell.length_a   1.000
_cell.length_b   1.000
_cell.length_c   1.000
_cell.angle_alpha   90.00
_cell.angle_beta   90.00
_cell.angle_gamma   90.00
#
_symmetry.space_group_name_H-M   'P 1'
#
loop_
_entity.id
_entity.type
_entity.pdbx_description
1 polymer ?
#
loop_
_entity_poly.entity_id
_entity_poly.type
_entity_poly.pdbx_seq_one_letter_code
_entity_poly.pdbx_strand_id
1 'polypeptide(L)' 'FSPAQGLLEAPALAGWILDDGLNVRFQMQLHKLLWGNIKGK' A
#
# COMPACT_ATOMS: atom_id res chain seq x y z
N PHE A 1 6.83 -1.24 7.12
CA PHE A 1 7.19 0.17 6.93
C PHE A 1 7.26 0.38 5.42
N SER A 2 6.46 1.29 4.86
CA SER A 2 6.57 1.68 3.45
C SER A 2 7.23 3.06 3.40
N PRO A 3 8.33 3.26 2.66
CA PRO A 3 8.96 4.57 2.53
C PRO A 3 8.04 5.63 1.90
N ALA A 4 7.06 5.19 1.12
CA ALA A 4 6.09 6.05 0.42
C ALA A 4 4.77 6.23 1.19
N GLN A 5 4.68 5.75 2.44
CA GLN A 5 3.46 5.86 3.24
C GLN A 5 3.03 7.32 3.41
N GLY A 6 1.83 7.68 2.92
CA GLY A 6 1.28 9.03 3.02
C GLY A 6 1.86 10.05 2.03
N LEU A 7 2.79 9.63 1.17
CA LEU A 7 3.33 10.44 0.07
C LEU A 7 2.60 10.20 -1.25
N LEU A 8 2.03 9.00 -1.42
CA LEU A 8 1.29 8.59 -2.61
C LEU A 8 0.08 7.73 -2.22
N GLU A 9 -1.04 7.97 -2.90
CA GLU A 9 -2.24 7.17 -2.75
C GLU A 9 -2.00 5.74 -3.27
N ALA A 10 -2.42 4.74 -2.49
CA ALA A 10 -2.20 3.33 -2.82
C ALA A 10 -2.74 2.93 -4.21
N PRO A 11 -3.93 3.39 -4.66
CA PRO A 11 -4.42 3.10 -6.00
C PRO A 11 -3.53 3.66 -7.12
N ALA A 12 -2.94 4.84 -6.93
CA ALA A 12 -2.06 5.44 -7.94
C ALA A 12 -0.77 4.64 -8.11
N LEU A 13 -0.15 4.22 -6.98
CA LEU A 13 1.03 3.37 -7.01
C LEU A 13 0.75 2.01 -7.67
N ALA A 14 -0.39 1.40 -7.34
CA ALA A 14 -0.79 0.12 -7.93
C ALA A 14 -1.02 0.23 -9.45
N GLY A 15 -1.62 1.34 -9.92
CA GLY A 15 -1.79 1.64 -11.34
C GLY A 15 -0.46 1.64 -12.08
N TRP A 16 0.53 2.41 -11.62
CA TRP A 16 1.84 2.48 -12.26
C TRP A 16 2.55 1.12 -12.32
N ILE A 17 2.47 0.32 -11.25
CA ILE A 17 3.08 -1.01 -11.25
C ILE A 17 2.49 -1.90 -12.35
N LEU A 18 1.17 -1.84 -12.53
CA LEU A 18 0.46 -2.63 -13.54
C LEU A 18 0.71 -2.11 -14.95
N ASP A 19 0.61 -0.80 -15.15
CA ASP A 19 0.77 -0.14 -16.45
C ASP A 19 2.20 -0.32 -16.99
N ASP A 20 3.20 -0.18 -16.14
CA ASP A 20 4.62 -0.32 -16.52
C ASP A 20 5.13 -1.77 -16.42
N GLY A 21 4.30 -2.71 -15.96
CA GLY A 21 4.65 -4.14 -15.81
C GLY A 21 5.84 -4.37 -14.88
N LEU A 22 5.97 -3.56 -13.82
CA LEU A 22 7.16 -3.57 -12.96
C LEU A 22 7.23 -4.86 -12.14
N ASN A 23 8.41 -5.50 -12.13
CA ASN A 23 8.67 -6.67 -11.28
C ASN A 23 8.96 -6.26 -9.83
N VAL A 24 7.93 -5.77 -9.14
CA VAL A 24 8.00 -5.30 -7.76
C VAL A 24 6.92 -5.97 -6.92
N ARG A 25 7.11 -5.97 -5.59
CA ARG A 25 6.12 -6.48 -4.64
C ARG A 25 5.34 -5.31 -4.04
N PHE A 26 4.05 -5.27 -4.33
CA PHE A 26 3.14 -4.35 -3.65
C PHE A 26 2.77 -4.91 -2.27
N GLN A 27 3.13 -4.20 -1.20
CA GLN A 27 2.82 -4.62 0.17
C GLN A 27 1.65 -3.83 0.74
N MET A 28 0.56 -4.52 1.05
CA MET A 28 -0.60 -3.96 1.75
C MET A 28 -0.67 -4.44 3.19
N GLN A 29 -1.04 -3.53 4.10
CA GLN A 29 -1.32 -3.88 5.49
C GLN A 29 -2.80 -4.21 5.64
N LEU A 30 -3.15 -5.49 5.48
CA LEU A 30 -4.55 -5.94 5.51
C LEU A 30 -5.29 -5.54 6.79
N HIS A 31 -4.61 -5.58 7.95
CA HIS A 31 -5.22 -5.17 9.21
C HIS A 31 -5.63 -3.69 9.23
N LYS A 32 -4.91 -2.81 8.54
CA LYS A 32 -5.29 -1.40 8.43
C LYS A 32 -6.47 -1.19 7.49
N LEU A 33 -6.62 -2.05 6.49
CA LEU A 33 -7.76 -2.02 5.59
C LEU A 33 -9.02 -2.51 6.31
N LEU A 34 -8.91 -3.59 7.08
CA LEU A 34 -10.05 -4.22 7.75
C LEU A 34 -10.47 -3.50 9.04
N TRP A 35 -9.50 -3.04 9.84
CA TRP A 35 -9.75 -2.50 11.18
C TRP A 35 -9.22 -1.07 11.36
N GLY A 36 -8.66 -0.44 10.34
CA GLY A 36 -8.07 0.89 10.48
C GLY A 36 -6.80 0.89 11.34
N ASN A 37 -6.39 2.07 11.83
CA ASN A 37 -5.18 2.24 12.63
C ASN A 37 -5.45 1.98 14.13
N ILE A 38 -6.08 0.85 14.47
CA ILE A 38 -6.35 0.48 15.85
C ILE A 38 -5.09 -0.20 16.41
N LYS A 39 -4.52 0.36 17.48
CA LYS A 39 -3.52 -0.36 18.29
C LYS A 39 -4.22 -1.57 18.92
N GLY A 40 -3.66 -2.76 18.72
CA GLY A 40 -4.08 -3.96 19.46
C GLY A 40 -4.09 -3.65 20.96
N LYS A 41 -5.15 -4.09 21.64
CA LYS A 41 -5.29 -3.99 23.09
C LYS A 41 -4.37 -4.98 23.78
#